data_AF-A0A519SSH4-F1
#
_entry.id   AF-A0A519SSH4-F1
#
_cell.length_a   1.000
_cell.length_b   1.000
_cell.length_c   1.000
_cell.angle_alpha   90.00
_cell.angle_beta   90.00
_cell.angle_gamma   90.00
#
_symmetry.space_group_name_H-M   'P 1'
#
loop_
_entity.id
_entity.type
_entity.pdbx_description
1 polymer ?
#
loop_
_entity_poly.entity_id
_entity_poly.type
_entity_poly.pdbx_seq_one_letter_code
_entity_poly.pdbx_strand_id
1 'polypeptide(L)'
;MKTKSRFPDTYIQDYREKIGKDIRMLREEKGFSQDDLADIMEVHRSTISKIETGKFAITIDYLVKFGWYLDFDVMLVNKDHK
;
A
#
# COMPACT_ATOMS: atom_id res chain seq x y z
N MET A 1 -26.32 12.01 9.09
CA MET A 1 -25.86 11.08 10.16
C MET A 1 -24.47 10.60 9.80
N LYS A 2 -23.43 10.98 10.56
CA LYS A 2 -22.10 10.38 10.42
C LYS A 2 -22.11 9.07 11.20
N THR A 3 -22.18 7.95 10.50
CA THR A 3 -22.04 6.62 11.08
C THR A 3 -20.67 6.59 11.75
N LYS A 4 -20.63 6.61 13.09
CA LYS A 4 -19.37 6.48 13.83
C LYS A 4 -18.83 5.08 13.55
N SER A 5 -17.82 5.01 12.69
CA SER A 5 -17.06 3.79 12.46
C SER A 5 -16.62 3.23 13.82
N ARG A 6 -16.86 1.93 14.06
CA ARG A 6 -16.38 1.24 15.27
C ARG A 6 -14.84 1.20 15.36
N PHE A 7 -14.15 1.59 14.29
CA PHE A 7 -12.69 1.67 14.23
C PHE A 7 -12.23 3.13 14.34
N PRO A 8 -11.22 3.43 15.17
CA PRO A 8 -10.55 4.73 15.14
C PRO A 8 -9.99 4.97 13.73
N ASP A 9 -10.21 6.15 13.16
CA ASP A 9 -9.64 6.53 11.86
C ASP A 9 -8.10 6.37 11.85
N THR A 10 -7.48 6.54 13.02
CA THR A 10 -6.05 6.29 13.26
C THR A 10 -5.65 4.84 13.02
N TYR A 11 -6.50 3.86 13.37
CA TYR A 11 -6.18 2.45 13.16
C TYR A 11 -6.04 2.12 11.67
N ILE A 12 -6.96 2.60 10.83
CA ILE A 12 -6.88 2.41 9.38
C ILE A 12 -5.67 3.15 8.80
N GLN A 13 -5.43 4.37 9.28
CA GLN A 13 -4.29 5.18 8.84
C GLN A 13 -2.95 4.50 9.14
N ASP A 14 -2.78 3.91 10.32
CA ASP A 14 -1.57 3.18 10.71
C ASP A 14 -1.27 2.01 9.76
N TYR A 15 -2.29 1.26 9.33
CA TYR A 15 -2.11 0.18 8.37
C TYR A 15 -1.73 0.70 6.99
N ARG A 16 -2.33 1.81 6.53
CA ARG A 16 -1.97 2.43 5.25
C ARG A 16 -0.51 2.89 5.24
N GLU A 17 -0.05 3.49 6.32
CA GLU A 17 1.34 3.94 6.44
C GLU A 17 2.33 2.79 6.52
N LYS A 18 2.00 1.70 7.22
CA LYS A 18 2.85 0.49 7.26
C LYS A 18 2.96 -0.15 5.88
N ILE A 19 1.83 -0.45 5.26
CA ILE A 19 1.80 -1.04 3.91
C ILE A 19 2.49 -0.13 2.89
N GLY A 20 2.27 1.19 2.96
CA GLY A 20 2.93 2.15 2.07
C GLY A 20 4.46 2.16 2.22
N LYS A 21 4.96 2.06 3.46
CA LYS A 21 6.40 1.93 3.74
C LYS A 21 6.98 0.62 3.20
N ASP A 22 6.26 -0.49 3.36
CA ASP A 22 6.71 -1.79 2.86
C ASP A 22 6.77 -1.81 1.33
N ILE A 23 5.75 -1.28 0.65
CA ILE A 23 5.75 -1.11 -0.82
C ILE A 23 6.93 -0.25 -1.27
N ARG A 24 7.20 0.86 -0.57
CA ARG A 24 8.35 1.72 -0.87
C ARG A 24 9.67 0.97 -0.76
N MET A 25 9.85 0.20 0.31
CA MET A 25 11.06 -0.59 0.54
C MET A 25 11.27 -1.61 -0.59
N LEU A 26 10.24 -2.40 -0.90
CA LEU A 26 10.29 -3.41 -1.98
C LEU A 26 10.55 -2.77 -3.35
N ARG A 27 9.96 -1.59 -3.63
CA ARG A 27 10.24 -0.82 -4.84
C ARG A 27 11.72 -0.43 -4.93
N GLU A 28 12.28 0.10 -3.84
CA GLU A 28 13.68 0.53 -3.78
C GLU A 28 14.64 -0.68 -3.89
N GLU A 29 14.30 -1.84 -3.32
CA GLU A 29 15.06 -3.09 -3.45
C GLU A 29 15.09 -3.63 -4.89
N LYS A 30 13.98 -3.47 -5.64
CA LYS A 30 13.93 -3.79 -7.07
C LYS A 30 14.64 -2.73 -7.95
N GLY A 31 15.13 -1.64 -7.36
CA GLY A 31 15.86 -0.58 -8.07
C GLY A 31 14.97 0.39 -8.84
N PHE A 32 13.66 0.41 -8.60
CA PHE A 32 12.73 1.30 -9.29
C PHE A 32 12.63 2.66 -8.59
N SER A 33 12.63 3.74 -9.36
CA SER A 33 12.11 5.04 -8.89
C SER A 33 10.58 5.01 -8.82
N GLN A 34 9.98 6.04 -8.21
CA GLN A 34 8.51 6.17 -8.21
C GLN A 34 7.95 6.37 -9.62
N ASP A 35 8.71 6.99 -10.52
CA ASP A 35 8.32 7.20 -11.91
C ASP A 35 8.41 5.87 -12.69
N ASP A 36 9.48 5.08 -12.51
CA ASP A 36 9.59 3.75 -13.14
C ASP A 36 8.44 2.83 -12.75
N LEU A 37 8.09 2.78 -11.46
CA LEU A 37 6.97 1.95 -10.99
C LEU A 37 5.63 2.48 -11.49
N ALA A 38 5.47 3.81 -11.58
CA ALA A 38 4.27 4.42 -12.10
C ALA A 38 4.06 4.09 -13.59
N ASP A 39 5.13 4.13 -14.37
CA ASP A 39 5.12 3.83 -15.80
C ASP A 39 4.73 2.37 -16.04
N ILE A 40 5.36 1.41 -15.35
CA ILE A 40 5.03 -0.02 -15.53
C ILE A 40 3.65 -0.39 -15.00
N MET A 41 3.13 0.34 -14.01
CA MET A 41 1.77 0.15 -13.48
C MET A 41 0.70 0.96 -14.23
N GLU A 42 1.09 1.75 -15.23
CA GLU A 42 0.23 2.65 -16.01
C GLU A 42 -0.59 3.61 -15.13
N VAL A 43 0.07 4.23 -14.14
CA VAL A 43 -0.53 5.21 -13.24
C VAL A 43 0.31 6.48 -13.14
N HIS A 44 -0.25 7.52 -12.53
CA HIS A 44 0.54 8.71 -12.23
C HIS A 44 1.53 8.43 -11.09
N ARG A 45 2.74 8.96 -11.18
CA ARG A 45 3.72 8.98 -10.07
C ARG A 45 3.14 9.53 -8.76
N SER A 46 2.20 10.49 -8.84
CA SER A 46 1.50 10.99 -7.65
C SER A 46 0.66 9.92 -6.93
N THR A 47 0.15 8.92 -7.65
CA THR A 47 -0.56 7.77 -7.09
C THR A 47 0.41 6.91 -6.27
N ILE A 48 1.56 6.56 -6.84
CA ILE A 48 2.62 5.82 -6.13
C ILE A 48 3.03 6.57 -4.85
N SER A 49 3.33 7.86 -4.96
CA SER A 49 3.71 8.69 -3.82
C SER A 49 2.63 8.76 -2.72
N LYS A 50 1.35 8.89 -3.09
CA LYS A 50 0.24 8.91 -2.11
C LYS A 50 0.04 7.55 -1.44
N ILE A 51 0.26 6.45 -2.15
CA ILE A 51 0.20 5.10 -1.60
C ILE A 51 1.33 4.89 -0.60
N GLU A 52 2.57 5.21 -0.98
CA GLU A 52 3.75 5.04 -0.11
C GLU A 52 3.70 5.90 1.15
N THR A 53 2.93 6.99 1.13
CA THR A 53 2.74 7.88 2.28
C THR A 53 1.44 7.60 3.06
N GLY A 54 0.70 6.54 2.71
CA GLY A 54 -0.56 6.17 3.37
C GLY A 54 -1.70 7.19 3.18
N LYS A 55 -1.55 8.15 2.26
CA LYS A 55 -2.54 9.20 1.95
C LYS A 55 -3.63 8.74 0.98
N PHE A 56 -3.48 7.55 0.41
CA PHE A 56 -4.44 6.96 -0.51
C PHE A 56 -5.03 5.67 0.06
N ALA A 57 -6.35 5.49 -0.10
CA ALA A 57 -7.00 4.23 0.18
C ALA A 57 -6.67 3.24 -0.95
N ILE A 58 -5.66 2.42 -0.74
CA ILE A 58 -5.27 1.39 -1.71
C ILE A 58 -6.37 0.32 -1.81
N THR A 59 -6.75 -0.04 -3.04
CA THR A 59 -7.67 -1.16 -3.29
C THR A 59 -6.89 -2.47 -3.36
N ILE A 60 -7.59 -3.60 -3.24
CA ILE A 60 -6.97 -4.92 -3.39
C ILE A 60 -6.35 -5.10 -4.79
N ASP A 61 -6.98 -4.58 -5.84
CA ASP A 61 -6.45 -4.63 -7.21
C ASP A 61 -5.07 -3.98 -7.32
N TYR A 62 -4.88 -2.84 -6.65
CA TYR A 62 -3.57 -2.19 -6.59
C TYR A 62 -2.57 -3.05 -5.83
N LEU A 63 -2.95 -3.57 -4.65
CA LEU A 63 -2.06 -4.43 -3.85
C LEU A 63 -1.59 -5.66 -4.63
N VAL A 64 -2.49 -6.32 -5.36
CA VAL A 64 -2.14 -7.48 -6.19
C VAL A 64 -1.23 -7.07 -7.35
N LYS A 65 -1.47 -5.93 -7.99
CA LYS A 65 -0.55 -5.38 -9.01
C LYS A 65 0.83 -5.12 -8.44
N PHE A 66 0.93 -4.45 -7.29
CA PHE A 66 2.21 -4.25 -6.61
C PHE A 66 2.89 -5.58 -6.31
N GLY A 67 2.15 -6.60 -5.84
CA GLY A 67 2.68 -7.95 -5.62
C GLY A 67 3.31 -8.55 -6.87
N TRP A 68 2.68 -8.35 -8.02
CA TRP A 68 3.21 -8.81 -9.31
C TRP A 68 4.50 -8.10 -9.74
N TYR A 69 4.56 -6.76 -9.64
CA TYR A 69 5.75 -6.00 -10.06
C TYR A 69 6.90 -6.03 -9.03
N LEU A 70 6.57 -6.14 -7.75
CA LEU A 70 7.52 -6.05 -6.63
C LEU A 70 7.82 -7.40 -5.97
N ASP A 71 7.23 -8.49 -6.47
CA ASP A 71 7.55 -9.87 -6.08
C ASP A 71 7.18 -10.18 -4.62
N PHE A 72 5.92 -9.94 -4.27
CA PHE A 72 5.34 -10.32 -2.98
C PHE A 72 3.91 -10.86 -3.09
N ASP A 73 3.52 -11.72 -2.15
CA ASP A 73 2.16 -12.25 -2.05
C ASP A 73 1.30 -11.46 -1.06
N VAL A 74 0.00 -11.36 -1.36
CA VAL A 74 -1.01 -10.81 -0.45
C VAL A 74 -1.71 -11.96 0.27
N MET A 75 -1.47 -12.10 1.57
CA MET A 75 -2.05 -13.18 2.39
C MET A 75 -2.73 -12.64 3.65
N LEU A 76 -3.79 -13.32 4.08
CA LEU A 76 -4.40 -13.10 5.39
C LEU A 76 -3.75 -14.03 6.41
N VAL A 77 -3.23 -13.45 7.48
CA VAL A 77 -2.64 -14.18 8.62
C VAL A 77 -3.49 -13.94 9.86
N ASN A 78 -3.65 -14.98 10.68
CA ASN A 78 -4.31 -14.83 11.99
C ASN A 78 -3.47 -13.93 12.89
N LYS A 79 -4.14 -13.14 13.75
CA LYS A 79 -3.42 -12.40 14.79
C LYS A 79 -2.87 -13.40 15.79
N ASP A 80 -1.58 -13.30 16.09
CA ASP A 80 -0.99 -14.03 17.20
C ASP A 80 -1.59 -13.49 18.51
N HIS A 81 -2.34 -14.35 19.19
CA HIS A 81 -2.74 -14.13 20.57
C HIS A 81 -1.65 -14.76 21.46
N LYS A 82 -0.59 -14.00 21.74
CA LYS A 82 0.29 -14.33 22.87
C LYS A 82 -0.39 -13.96 24.18
#